data_AF-A0A848VR59-F1
#
_entry.id   AF-A0A848VR59-F1
#
_cell.length_a   1.000
_cell.length_b   1.000
_cell.length_c   1.000
_cell.angle_alpha   90.00
_cell.angle_beta   90.00
_cell.angle_gamma   90.00
#
_symmetry.space_group_name_H-M   'P 1'
#
loop_
_entity.id
_entity.type
_entity.pdbx_description
1 polymer ?
#
loop_
_entity_poly.entity_id
_entity_poly.type
_entity_poly.pdbx_seq_one_letter_code
_entity_poly.pdbx_strand_id
1 'polypeptide(L)'
;PYDREIDATDTEVEADGRVVRDDAVVGVMVDGKAKAGFGTPSRKLEFFSPTLRDWGWTEKEYTLPWTLKSHVHPDEIDIDKGEMLLLPNFRLPTLIHTRSANAKWLYELSHKNPIWIHPVDANRLGVRSGELVRVTTQIGYFVDKVWVTEGIKPGVIAMSHHLGRWRLEENSGVNKGASNLVKLHEEAGDTHRLEVLHGAGAWESFDPDTSRIWWEDVGVHQNLTHAVHPDPISGAHCWLQKAYNVKKAEPGDKHGDVWVDTNKSMEAYREWVELTRSAVDHSPDGTRRPYWLKRPLKPVKNAYSLPEEPFGR
;
A
#
# COMPACT_ATOMS: atom_id res chain seq x y z
N PRO A 1 -23.87 15.41 14.10
CA PRO A 1 -24.51 14.08 14.30
C PRO A 1 -25.63 14.07 15.36
N TYR A 2 -25.63 15.01 16.31
CA TYR A 2 -26.67 15.11 17.35
C TYR A 2 -27.72 16.18 17.09
N ASP A 3 -27.69 16.83 15.91
CA ASP A 3 -28.64 17.90 15.57
C ASP A 3 -30.04 17.36 15.31
N ARG A 4 -30.11 16.18 14.68
CA ARG A 4 -31.37 15.51 14.34
C ARG A 4 -31.97 14.81 15.56
N GLU A 5 -33.13 15.28 16.00
CA GLU A 5 -34.01 14.56 16.93
C GLU A 5 -34.65 13.37 16.22
N ILE A 6 -34.88 12.30 16.97
CA ILE A 6 -35.66 11.16 16.51
C ILE A 6 -37.00 11.17 17.23
N ASP A 7 -38.01 10.60 16.57
CA ASP A 7 -39.26 10.26 17.25
C ASP A 7 -38.93 9.24 18.35
N ALA A 8 -39.31 9.55 19.59
CA ALA A 8 -39.08 8.73 20.77
C ALA A 8 -40.34 7.92 21.19
N THR A 9 -41.40 7.94 20.38
CA THR A 9 -42.59 7.12 20.60
C THR A 9 -42.20 5.64 20.59
N ASP A 10 -42.74 4.89 21.55
CA ASP A 10 -42.47 3.45 21.75
C ASP A 10 -40.97 3.11 21.79
N THR A 11 -40.20 3.93 22.52
CA THR A 11 -38.78 3.69 22.74
C THR A 11 -38.44 3.50 24.20
N GLU A 12 -37.40 2.71 24.46
CA GLU A 12 -36.80 2.53 25.78
C GLU A 12 -35.42 3.18 25.81
N VAL A 13 -35.04 3.72 26.97
CA VAL A 13 -33.71 4.31 27.19
C VAL A 13 -32.91 3.38 28.10
N GLU A 14 -31.83 2.82 27.57
CA GLU A 14 -30.90 2.00 28.34
C GLU A 14 -30.04 2.85 29.29
N ALA A 15 -29.41 2.20 30.28
CA ALA A 15 -28.59 2.86 31.30
C ALA A 15 -27.39 3.65 30.72
N ASP A 16 -26.89 3.26 29.55
CA ASP A 16 -25.80 3.96 28.85
C ASP A 16 -26.31 5.12 27.96
N GLY A 17 -27.62 5.38 27.97
CA GLY A 17 -28.31 6.43 27.24
C GLY A 17 -28.71 6.05 25.81
N ARG A 18 -28.49 4.81 25.35
CA ARG A 18 -29.00 4.34 24.06
C ARG A 18 -30.53 4.35 24.05
N VAL A 19 -31.10 4.77 22.92
CA VAL A 19 -32.55 4.75 22.66
C VAL A 19 -32.85 3.57 21.77
N VAL A 20 -33.71 2.66 22.22
CA VAL A 20 -34.01 1.37 21.57
C VAL A 20 -35.48 1.33 21.14
N ARG A 21 -35.73 0.78 19.96
CA ARG A 21 -37.06 0.46 19.42
C ARG A 21 -36.98 -0.91 18.75
N ASP A 22 -37.91 -1.81 19.06
CA ASP A 22 -37.98 -3.15 18.45
C ASP A 22 -36.61 -3.88 18.48
N ASP A 23 -35.95 -3.91 19.65
CA ASP A 23 -34.60 -4.48 19.86
C ASP A 23 -33.46 -3.84 19.04
N ALA A 24 -33.72 -2.72 18.37
CA ALA A 24 -32.73 -1.98 17.59
C ALA A 24 -32.40 -0.63 18.23
N VAL A 25 -31.10 -0.34 18.37
CA VAL A 25 -30.64 0.99 18.80
C VAL A 25 -30.93 2.01 17.71
N VAL A 26 -31.87 2.92 17.93
CA VAL A 26 -32.29 3.94 16.96
C VAL A 26 -31.68 5.33 17.23
N GLY A 27 -31.17 5.57 18.44
CA GLY A 27 -30.55 6.84 18.81
C GLY A 27 -29.85 6.82 20.17
N VAL A 28 -29.59 8.01 20.70
CA VAL A 28 -28.97 8.23 22.00
C VAL A 28 -29.52 9.49 22.65
N MET A 29 -29.68 9.47 23.96
CA MET A 29 -30.06 10.62 24.75
C MET A 29 -28.89 11.60 24.87
N VAL A 30 -29.13 12.85 24.48
CA VAL A 30 -28.20 13.98 24.59
C VAL A 30 -28.98 15.16 25.16
N ASP A 31 -28.54 15.69 26.30
CA ASP A 31 -29.17 16.82 26.99
C ASP A 31 -30.69 16.67 27.16
N GLY A 32 -31.12 15.48 27.58
CA GLY A 32 -32.53 15.16 27.81
C GLY A 32 -33.37 14.92 26.55
N LYS A 33 -32.76 14.89 25.36
CA LYS A 33 -33.46 14.66 24.09
C LYS A 33 -32.93 13.44 23.34
N ALA A 34 -33.83 12.69 22.72
CA ALA A 34 -33.47 11.57 21.85
C ALA A 34 -32.93 12.08 20.51
N LYS A 35 -31.65 11.82 20.23
CA LYS A 35 -30.96 12.23 19.00
C LYS A 35 -30.54 11.00 18.18
N ALA A 36 -30.45 11.16 16.86
CA ALA A 36 -30.02 10.08 15.97
C ALA A 36 -28.57 9.61 16.24
N GLY A 37 -27.68 10.55 16.55
CA GLY A 37 -26.27 10.27 16.87
C GLY A 37 -25.42 9.80 15.69
N PHE A 38 -24.30 9.16 16.01
CA PHE A 38 -23.39 8.55 15.03
C PHE A 38 -23.94 7.21 14.52
N GLY A 39 -23.36 6.70 13.42
CA GLY A 39 -23.66 5.36 12.90
C GLY A 39 -22.95 4.22 13.64
N THR A 40 -22.42 4.47 14.84
CA THR A 40 -21.78 3.49 15.72
C THR A 40 -22.82 2.71 16.54
N PRO A 41 -22.48 1.54 17.10
CA PRO A 41 -23.39 0.79 17.97
C PRO A 41 -23.88 1.61 19.18
N SER A 42 -23.01 2.42 19.79
CA SER A 42 -23.39 3.31 20.90
C SER A 42 -24.13 4.58 20.48
N ARG A 43 -24.21 4.85 19.16
CA ARG A 43 -24.64 6.15 18.58
C ARG A 43 -23.79 7.35 19.04
N LYS A 44 -22.66 7.11 19.71
CA LYS A 44 -21.71 8.12 20.18
C LYS A 44 -20.42 8.14 19.34
N LEU A 45 -19.60 9.17 19.53
CA LEU A 45 -18.20 9.14 19.08
C LEU A 45 -17.41 8.23 20.04
N GLU A 46 -17.00 7.07 19.54
CA GLU A 46 -16.33 6.03 20.34
C GLU A 46 -14.82 6.29 20.40
N PHE A 47 -14.35 6.93 21.49
CA PHE A 47 -12.91 6.99 21.79
C PHE A 47 -12.38 5.62 22.20
N PHE A 48 -13.08 4.96 23.12
CA PHE A 48 -12.92 3.54 23.36
C PHE A 48 -13.77 2.78 22.34
N SER A 49 -13.22 1.76 21.68
CA SER A 49 -13.91 0.89 20.74
C SER A 49 -14.31 -0.43 21.41
N PRO A 50 -15.56 -0.59 21.88
CA PRO A 50 -16.05 -1.88 22.38
C PRO A 50 -16.00 -2.93 21.27
N THR A 51 -16.25 -2.52 20.02
CA THR A 51 -16.21 -3.41 18.86
C THR A 51 -14.84 -4.07 18.72
N LEU A 52 -13.73 -3.34 18.79
CA LEU A 52 -12.41 -3.98 18.64
C LEU A 52 -12.07 -4.88 19.83
N ARG A 53 -12.40 -4.46 21.07
CA ARG A 53 -12.24 -5.29 22.27
C ARG A 53 -12.99 -6.62 22.13
N ASP A 54 -14.27 -6.56 21.79
CA ASP A 54 -15.16 -7.73 21.75
C ASP A 54 -14.79 -8.67 20.59
N TRP A 55 -14.10 -8.16 19.56
CA TRP A 55 -13.53 -8.91 18.45
C TRP A 55 -12.09 -9.40 18.74
N GLY A 56 -11.73 -9.48 20.01
CA GLY A 56 -10.50 -10.06 20.50
C GLY A 56 -9.35 -9.07 20.68
N TRP A 57 -9.41 -7.84 20.17
CA TRP A 57 -8.34 -6.83 20.28
C TRP A 57 -8.46 -6.03 21.57
N THR A 58 -8.14 -6.65 22.70
CA THR A 58 -8.38 -6.08 24.05
C THR A 58 -7.32 -5.08 24.52
N GLU A 59 -6.19 -5.02 23.83
CA GLU A 59 -5.06 -4.18 24.18
C GLU A 59 -5.40 -2.70 23.94
N LYS A 60 -4.71 -1.84 24.70
CA LYS A 60 -5.00 -0.40 24.74
C LYS A 60 -4.82 0.24 23.37
N GLU A 61 -3.77 -0.17 22.67
CA GLU A 61 -3.37 0.36 21.38
C GLU A 61 -4.36 0.08 20.24
N TYR A 62 -5.25 -0.90 20.42
CA TYR A 62 -6.28 -1.26 19.46
C TYR A 62 -7.68 -0.77 19.87
N THR A 63 -7.87 -0.41 21.13
CA THR A 63 -9.18 0.01 21.65
C THR A 63 -9.28 1.52 21.85
N LEU A 64 -8.17 2.26 21.81
CA LEU A 64 -8.10 3.71 21.92
C LEU A 64 -7.24 4.31 20.78
N PRO A 65 -7.40 5.60 20.45
CA PRO A 65 -6.42 6.31 19.62
C PRO A 65 -5.03 6.23 20.25
N TRP A 66 -4.13 5.51 19.59
CA TRP A 66 -2.80 5.20 20.11
C TRP A 66 -1.77 5.13 18.99
N THR A 67 -0.49 5.28 19.35
CA THR A 67 0.63 5.15 18.41
C THR A 67 1.11 3.71 18.33
N LEU A 68 1.18 3.15 17.13
CA LEU A 68 1.74 1.82 16.86
C LEU A 68 3.07 1.94 16.11
N LYS A 69 4.05 1.11 16.48
CA LYS A 69 5.29 0.98 15.71
C LYS A 69 5.02 0.07 14.51
N SER A 70 5.29 0.57 13.31
CA SER A 70 5.24 -0.22 12.07
C SER A 70 6.58 -0.87 11.76
N HIS A 71 6.61 -1.83 10.84
CA HIS A 71 7.83 -2.45 10.30
C HIS A 71 8.83 -1.48 9.63
N VAL A 72 8.43 -0.23 9.37
CA VAL A 72 9.30 0.85 8.87
C VAL A 72 9.55 1.97 9.91
N HIS A 73 9.22 1.72 11.18
CA HIS A 73 9.50 2.69 12.24
C HIS A 73 11.03 2.95 12.31
N PRO A 74 11.51 4.16 12.65
CA PRO A 74 12.95 4.44 12.72
C PRO A 74 13.75 3.47 13.59
N ASP A 75 13.18 2.97 14.69
CA ASP A 75 13.80 1.94 15.54
C ASP A 75 14.05 0.60 14.82
N GLU A 76 13.30 0.34 13.74
CA GLU A 76 13.45 -0.85 12.87
C GLU A 76 14.40 -0.60 11.70
N ILE A 77 15.05 0.57 11.63
CA ILE A 77 15.93 0.98 10.51
C ILE A 77 17.37 1.18 11.01
N ASP A 78 18.25 0.28 10.59
CA ASP A 78 19.69 0.35 10.81
C ASP A 78 20.39 1.06 9.63
N ILE A 79 20.54 2.38 9.75
CA ILE A 79 21.15 3.24 8.71
C ILE A 79 22.60 2.82 8.43
N ASP A 80 23.33 2.31 9.43
CA ASP A 80 24.73 1.90 9.28
C ASP A 80 24.86 0.64 8.41
N LYS A 81 23.84 -0.22 8.39
CA LYS A 81 23.71 -1.34 7.43
C LYS A 81 23.18 -0.93 6.05
N GLY A 82 22.88 0.36 5.86
CA GLY A 82 22.28 0.88 4.64
C GLY A 82 20.77 0.63 4.56
N GLU A 83 20.10 0.33 5.68
CA GLU A 83 18.65 0.24 5.72
C GLU A 83 18.03 1.64 5.63
N MET A 84 16.89 1.75 4.93
CA MET A 84 16.17 3.01 4.75
C MET A 84 14.67 2.74 4.64
N LEU A 85 13.84 3.75 4.93
CA LEU A 85 12.43 3.70 4.59
C LEU A 85 12.27 3.97 3.09
N LEU A 86 11.56 3.10 2.38
CA LEU A 86 11.11 3.30 1.01
C LEU A 86 9.68 3.86 1.01
N LEU A 87 9.52 5.04 0.42
CA LEU A 87 8.25 5.75 0.24
C LEU A 87 7.79 5.62 -1.23
N PRO A 88 6.99 4.60 -1.58
CA PRO A 88 6.59 4.37 -2.98
C PRO A 88 5.30 5.09 -3.40
N ASN A 89 4.51 5.55 -2.42
CA ASN A 89 3.11 5.90 -2.60
C ASN A 89 2.84 7.40 -2.76
N PHE A 90 3.88 8.25 -2.90
CA PHE A 90 3.67 9.65 -3.26
C PHE A 90 3.14 9.78 -4.70
N ARG A 91 2.56 10.94 -5.00
CA ARG A 91 1.91 11.22 -6.30
C ARG A 91 2.65 12.30 -7.05
N LEU A 92 3.00 12.00 -8.30
CA LEU A 92 3.48 13.02 -9.22
C LEU A 92 2.27 13.81 -9.71
N PRO A 93 2.30 15.15 -9.67
CA PRO A 93 1.13 15.98 -10.00
C PRO A 93 0.70 15.86 -11.46
N THR A 94 1.60 15.40 -12.33
CA THR A 94 1.39 15.19 -13.77
C THR A 94 0.76 13.83 -14.10
N LEU A 95 0.72 12.87 -13.16
CA LEU A 95 0.31 11.50 -13.44
C LEU A 95 -0.80 11.01 -12.51
N ILE A 96 -1.74 10.23 -13.06
CA ILE A 96 -2.85 9.63 -12.32
C ILE A 96 -2.63 8.12 -12.22
N HIS A 97 -1.99 7.67 -11.15
CA HIS A 97 -1.60 6.26 -10.97
C HIS A 97 -0.96 5.70 -12.25
N THR A 98 -1.56 4.64 -12.80
CA THR A 98 -1.09 3.94 -14.01
C THR A 98 -1.79 4.44 -15.28
N ARG A 99 -2.75 5.37 -15.15
CA ARG A 99 -3.71 5.73 -16.22
C ARG A 99 -3.21 6.82 -17.17
N SER A 100 -2.15 7.53 -16.79
CA SER A 100 -1.56 8.59 -17.62
C SER A 100 -0.55 8.08 -18.65
N ALA A 101 -0.30 6.76 -18.72
CA ALA A 101 0.66 6.18 -19.67
C ALA A 101 0.33 6.53 -21.14
N ASN A 102 -0.95 6.72 -21.49
CA ASN A 102 -1.37 7.09 -22.85
C ASN A 102 -1.44 8.62 -23.08
N ALA A 103 -1.08 9.44 -22.11
CA ALA A 103 -1.08 10.90 -22.23
C ALA A 103 0.36 11.41 -22.49
N LYS A 104 0.78 11.43 -23.76
CA LYS A 104 2.17 11.73 -24.17
C LYS A 104 2.75 13.00 -23.54
N TRP A 105 2.01 14.11 -23.54
CA TRP A 105 2.47 15.38 -22.95
C TRP A 105 2.67 15.31 -21.44
N LEU A 106 1.84 14.57 -20.72
CA LEU A 106 2.01 14.38 -19.28
C LEU A 106 3.19 13.45 -18.98
N TYR A 107 3.38 12.44 -19.83
CA TYR A 107 4.46 11.49 -19.69
C TYR A 107 5.83 12.12 -19.96
N GLU A 108 5.94 12.96 -20.98
CA GLU A 108 7.14 13.73 -21.32
C GLU A 108 7.68 14.55 -20.14
N LEU A 109 6.81 15.06 -19.28
CA LEU A 109 7.21 15.84 -18.10
C LEU A 109 7.82 15.00 -16.97
N SER A 110 7.61 13.68 -16.95
CA SER A 110 7.87 12.85 -15.75
C SER A 110 8.44 11.46 -16.03
N HIS A 111 8.79 11.14 -17.27
CA HIS A 111 9.14 9.79 -17.73
C HIS A 111 10.23 9.07 -16.90
N LYS A 112 11.23 9.79 -16.35
CA LYS A 112 12.44 9.19 -15.74
C LYS A 112 12.25 8.44 -14.42
N ASN A 113 11.27 8.82 -13.59
CA ASN A 113 11.01 8.23 -12.26
C ASN A 113 12.21 7.88 -11.34
N PRO A 114 13.22 8.72 -11.15
CA PRO A 114 14.40 8.36 -10.35
C PRO A 114 14.05 8.13 -8.87
N ILE A 115 14.96 7.46 -8.14
CA ILE A 115 14.93 7.39 -6.67
C ILE A 115 15.36 8.73 -6.08
N TRP A 116 14.49 9.37 -5.32
CA TRP A 116 14.79 10.60 -4.60
C TRP A 116 15.58 10.24 -3.35
N ILE A 117 16.73 10.89 -3.17
CA ILE A 117 17.62 10.65 -2.04
C ILE A 117 18.16 11.98 -1.49
N HIS A 118 18.23 12.09 -0.17
CA HIS A 118 18.77 13.27 0.49
C HIS A 118 20.29 13.38 0.29
N PRO A 119 20.89 14.58 0.16
CA PRO A 119 22.33 14.74 -0.08
C PRO A 119 23.23 14.09 0.98
N VAL A 120 22.83 14.10 2.25
CA VAL A 120 23.57 13.40 3.34
C VAL A 120 23.66 11.90 3.08
N ASP A 121 22.57 11.26 2.66
CA ASP A 121 22.56 9.83 2.35
C ASP A 121 23.28 9.54 1.04
N ALA A 122 23.11 10.39 0.02
CA ALA A 122 23.85 10.25 -1.24
C ALA A 122 25.36 10.31 -1.02
N ASN A 123 25.83 11.23 -0.15
CA ASN A 123 27.23 11.32 0.23
C ASN A 123 27.70 10.08 1.01
N ARG A 124 26.89 9.60 1.97
CA ARG A 124 27.18 8.36 2.73
C ARG A 124 27.30 7.14 1.82
N LEU A 125 26.45 7.05 0.79
CA LEU A 125 26.45 5.96 -0.18
C LEU A 125 27.44 6.16 -1.34
N GLY A 126 28.07 7.34 -1.46
CA GLY A 126 29.01 7.66 -2.53
C GLY A 126 28.37 7.73 -3.91
N VAL A 127 27.13 8.24 -4.02
CA VAL A 127 26.38 8.34 -5.27
C VAL A 127 26.00 9.77 -5.64
N ARG A 128 25.87 10.04 -6.94
CA ARG A 128 25.43 11.33 -7.49
C ARG A 128 24.19 11.16 -8.38
N SER A 129 23.45 12.24 -8.60
CA SER A 129 22.30 12.24 -9.51
C SER A 129 22.64 11.61 -10.86
N GLY A 130 21.82 10.67 -11.31
CA GLY A 130 22.01 9.91 -12.55
C GLY A 130 22.81 8.62 -12.40
N GLU A 131 23.50 8.39 -11.28
CA GLU A 131 24.15 7.10 -11.01
C GLU A 131 23.13 6.06 -10.53
N LEU A 132 23.46 4.78 -10.76
CA LEU A 132 22.62 3.65 -10.38
C LEU A 132 22.84 3.24 -8.93
N VAL A 133 21.73 2.92 -8.27
CA VAL A 133 21.70 2.23 -6.98
C VAL A 133 20.88 0.95 -7.09
N ARG A 134 21.27 -0.05 -6.29
CA ARG A 134 20.43 -1.22 -6.03
C ARG A 134 19.72 -1.00 -4.71
N VAL A 135 18.39 -1.16 -4.72
CA VAL A 135 17.53 -1.14 -3.54
C VAL A 135 17.08 -2.57 -3.27
N THR A 136 17.57 -3.16 -2.19
CA THR A 136 17.16 -4.50 -1.73
C THR A 136 16.00 -4.37 -0.75
N THR A 137 14.93 -5.09 -1.02
CA THR A 137 13.74 -5.21 -0.17
C THR A 137 13.70 -6.62 0.46
N GLN A 138 12.65 -6.93 1.23
CA GLN A 138 12.50 -8.23 1.88
C GLN A 138 12.49 -9.40 0.88
N ILE A 139 11.89 -9.21 -0.31
CA ILE A 139 11.64 -10.29 -1.28
C ILE A 139 12.46 -10.18 -2.55
N GLY A 140 13.33 -9.16 -2.68
CA GLY A 140 14.06 -8.97 -3.92
C GLY A 140 14.86 -7.68 -3.98
N TYR A 141 15.11 -7.19 -5.20
CA TYR A 141 15.74 -5.90 -5.42
C TYR A 141 15.33 -5.28 -6.75
N PHE A 142 15.53 -3.97 -6.86
CA PHE A 142 15.46 -3.24 -8.13
C PHE A 142 16.65 -2.30 -8.29
N VAL A 143 16.99 -1.95 -9.53
CA VAL A 143 18.10 -1.05 -9.87
C VAL A 143 17.57 0.16 -10.63
N ASP A 144 17.74 1.35 -10.07
CA ASP A 144 17.30 2.61 -10.68
C ASP A 144 18.35 3.73 -10.46
N LYS A 145 18.22 4.83 -11.21
CA LYS A 145 19.01 6.04 -11.06
C LYS A 145 18.53 6.84 -9.86
N VAL A 146 19.47 7.55 -9.24
CA VAL A 146 19.13 8.49 -8.15
C VAL A 146 18.94 9.92 -8.65
N TRP A 147 18.10 10.66 -7.96
CA TRP A 147 18.01 12.12 -8.00
C TRP A 147 18.27 12.65 -6.59
N VAL A 148 19.42 13.30 -6.43
CA VAL A 148 19.85 13.89 -5.16
C VAL A 148 19.13 15.22 -4.93
N THR A 149 18.38 15.33 -3.84
CA THR A 149 17.53 16.50 -3.55
C THR A 149 17.30 16.68 -2.04
N GLU A 150 17.30 17.93 -1.58
CA GLU A 150 16.93 18.32 -0.19
C GLU A 150 15.41 18.18 0.07
N GLY A 151 14.62 17.87 -0.97
CA GLY A 151 13.16 17.72 -0.88
C GLY A 151 12.66 16.43 -0.20
N ILE A 152 13.56 15.60 0.35
CA ILE A 152 13.24 14.35 1.04
C ILE A 152 14.01 14.26 2.36
N LYS A 153 13.42 13.67 3.39
CA LYS A 153 14.05 13.55 4.71
C LYS A 153 15.25 12.57 4.67
N PRO A 154 16.35 12.85 5.39
CA PRO A 154 17.42 11.86 5.62
C PRO A 154 16.89 10.54 6.18
N GLY A 155 17.46 9.42 5.73
CA GLY A 155 17.02 8.06 6.09
C GLY A 155 15.81 7.55 5.31
N VAL A 156 15.28 8.35 4.37
CA VAL A 156 14.14 8.00 3.50
C VAL A 156 14.58 8.08 2.04
N ILE A 157 14.26 7.05 1.27
CA ILE A 157 14.26 7.11 -0.20
C ILE A 157 12.82 7.08 -0.70
N ALA A 158 12.55 7.77 -1.80
CA ALA A 158 11.23 7.76 -2.41
C ALA A 158 11.33 7.49 -3.91
N MET A 159 10.44 6.65 -4.43
CA MET A 159 10.28 6.48 -5.87
C MET A 159 8.80 6.36 -6.18
N SER A 160 8.30 7.02 -7.22
CA SER A 160 6.85 7.03 -7.43
C SER A 160 6.39 5.70 -8.08
N HIS A 161 5.20 5.23 -7.74
CA HIS A 161 4.65 3.99 -8.35
C HIS A 161 4.11 4.14 -9.78
N HIS A 162 4.07 5.36 -10.34
CA HIS A 162 3.31 5.66 -11.56
C HIS A 162 3.91 4.96 -12.79
N LEU A 163 5.22 4.88 -12.80
CA LEU A 163 6.06 4.55 -13.94
C LEU A 163 6.64 3.13 -13.78
N GLY A 164 7.54 2.72 -14.68
CA GLY A 164 8.10 1.37 -14.74
C GLY A 164 7.18 0.36 -15.42
N ARG A 165 6.27 0.80 -16.31
CA ARG A 165 5.45 -0.16 -17.07
C ARG A 165 6.36 -0.96 -18.00
N TRP A 166 5.93 -2.18 -18.32
CA TRP A 166 6.69 -3.07 -19.18
C TRP A 166 5.76 -3.88 -20.09
N ARG A 167 6.34 -4.42 -21.17
CA ARG A 167 5.69 -5.27 -22.17
C ARG A 167 6.64 -6.41 -22.55
N LEU A 168 6.07 -7.57 -22.86
CA LEU A 168 6.82 -8.77 -23.27
C LEU A 168 7.05 -8.87 -24.77
N GLU A 169 6.22 -8.17 -25.55
CA GLU A 169 6.24 -8.20 -27.00
C GLU A 169 6.33 -6.80 -27.57
N GLU A 170 6.82 -6.69 -28.81
CA GLU A 170 7.15 -5.38 -29.39
C GLU A 170 5.93 -4.48 -29.58
N ASN A 171 4.81 -5.08 -29.98
CA ASN A 171 3.61 -4.39 -30.43
C ASN A 171 2.34 -4.79 -29.64
N SER A 172 2.50 -5.24 -28.39
CA SER A 172 1.39 -5.69 -27.54
C SER A 172 1.44 -5.07 -26.14
N GLY A 173 0.27 -4.80 -25.56
CA GLY A 173 0.13 -4.26 -24.20
C GLY A 173 0.18 -2.73 -24.12
N VAL A 174 1.00 -2.21 -23.21
CA VAL A 174 1.17 -0.76 -22.98
C VAL A 174 1.90 -0.11 -24.16
N ASN A 175 1.60 1.16 -24.45
CA ASN A 175 2.21 1.86 -25.58
C ASN A 175 3.74 1.99 -25.41
N LYS A 176 4.46 1.97 -26.53
CA LYS A 176 5.93 2.00 -26.57
C LYS A 176 6.55 3.26 -25.98
N GLY A 177 5.79 4.35 -25.86
CA GLY A 177 6.24 5.61 -25.27
C GLY A 177 6.21 5.62 -23.75
N ALA A 178 5.62 4.60 -23.12
CA ALA A 178 5.38 4.61 -21.68
C ALA A 178 5.75 3.29 -20.99
N SER A 179 6.46 2.40 -21.68
CA SER A 179 6.82 1.08 -21.16
C SER A 179 8.15 0.56 -21.71
N ASN A 180 8.87 -0.19 -20.89
CA ASN A 180 10.05 -0.96 -21.27
C ASN A 180 9.65 -2.23 -22.04
N LEU A 181 10.38 -2.61 -23.09
CA LEU A 181 10.36 -4.00 -23.57
C LEU A 181 11.26 -4.82 -22.64
N VAL A 182 10.73 -5.93 -22.12
CA VAL A 182 11.44 -6.75 -21.13
C VAL A 182 11.44 -8.22 -21.51
N LYS A 183 12.44 -8.94 -21.01
CA LYS A 183 12.46 -10.40 -20.96
C LYS A 183 12.33 -10.84 -19.50
N LEU A 184 11.40 -11.76 -19.26
CA LEU A 184 11.30 -12.44 -17.97
C LEU A 184 12.14 -13.71 -18.01
N HIS A 185 12.95 -13.91 -16.99
CA HIS A 185 13.73 -15.12 -16.76
C HIS A 185 13.16 -15.80 -15.52
N GLU A 186 12.76 -17.06 -15.68
CA GLU A 186 12.45 -17.95 -14.56
C GLU A 186 13.74 -18.64 -14.15
N GLU A 187 14.17 -18.41 -12.92
CA GLU A 187 15.40 -18.92 -12.35
C GLU A 187 15.08 -20.03 -11.33
N ALA A 188 16.10 -20.67 -10.76
CA ALA A 188 15.88 -21.76 -9.82
C ALA A 188 15.18 -21.26 -8.53
N GLY A 189 14.28 -22.08 -7.98
CA GLY A 189 13.70 -21.84 -6.64
C GLY A 189 12.64 -20.73 -6.54
N ASP A 190 11.75 -20.64 -7.54
CA ASP A 190 10.66 -19.64 -7.63
C ASP A 190 11.15 -18.19 -7.60
N THR A 191 12.35 -17.99 -8.15
CA THR A 191 12.98 -16.69 -8.35
C THR A 191 12.80 -16.24 -9.79
N HIS A 192 12.60 -14.94 -9.96
CA HIS A 192 12.34 -14.34 -11.27
C HIS A 192 13.17 -13.09 -11.46
N ARG A 193 13.71 -12.93 -12.66
CA ARG A 193 14.43 -11.73 -13.08
C ARG A 193 13.75 -11.08 -14.27
N LEU A 194 13.50 -9.79 -14.18
CA LEU A 194 13.04 -8.95 -15.28
C LEU A 194 14.25 -8.17 -15.81
N GLU A 195 14.61 -8.44 -17.06
CA GLU A 195 15.66 -7.73 -17.79
C GLU A 195 15.03 -6.76 -18.80
N VAL A 196 15.41 -5.49 -18.75
CA VAL A 196 15.02 -4.51 -19.76
C VAL A 196 15.85 -4.73 -21.03
N LEU A 197 15.18 -5.04 -22.14
CA LEU A 197 15.81 -5.16 -23.46
C LEU A 197 16.04 -3.78 -24.08
N HIS A 198 15.02 -2.93 -24.03
CA HIS A 198 15.14 -1.50 -24.32
C HIS A 198 13.97 -0.72 -23.69
N GLY A 199 14.19 0.59 -23.52
CA GLY A 199 13.20 1.51 -22.97
C GLY A 199 12.13 1.93 -23.98
N ALA A 200 11.49 3.06 -23.67
CA ALA A 200 10.58 3.69 -24.61
C ALA A 200 11.28 4.18 -25.88
N GLY A 201 10.48 4.46 -26.90
CA GLY A 201 10.97 5.06 -28.12
C GLY A 201 9.85 5.50 -29.04
N ALA A 202 10.22 6.21 -30.09
CA ALA A 202 9.31 6.63 -31.15
C ALA A 202 8.76 5.45 -31.96
N TRP A 203 7.55 5.60 -32.48
CA TRP A 203 6.96 4.68 -33.46
C TRP A 203 6.04 5.39 -34.43
N GLU A 204 5.87 4.82 -35.61
CA GLU A 204 4.90 5.30 -36.59
C GLU A 204 3.48 4.84 -36.22
N SER A 205 2.54 5.78 -36.27
CA SER A 205 1.12 5.51 -36.04
C SER A 205 0.24 6.54 -36.75
N PHE A 206 -1.09 6.44 -36.59
CA PHE A 206 -2.02 7.46 -37.07
C PHE A 206 -1.84 8.81 -36.36
N ASP A 207 -1.25 8.81 -35.17
CA ASP A 207 -0.93 10.00 -34.40
C ASP A 207 0.52 10.42 -34.70
N PRO A 208 0.75 11.55 -35.39
CA PRO A 208 2.09 11.94 -35.82
C PRO A 208 3.03 12.24 -34.64
N ASP A 209 2.53 12.54 -33.44
CA ASP A 209 3.37 12.83 -32.30
C ASP A 209 4.06 11.57 -31.73
N THR A 210 3.59 10.36 -32.07
CA THR A 210 4.29 9.12 -31.63
C THR A 210 5.66 8.97 -32.26
N SER A 211 5.87 9.56 -33.44
CA SER A 211 7.18 9.58 -34.11
C SER A 211 8.18 10.56 -33.49
N ARG A 212 7.72 11.42 -32.57
CA ARG A 212 8.50 12.50 -31.93
C ARG A 212 8.97 12.19 -30.52
N ILE A 213 8.61 11.02 -30.00
CA ILE A 213 9.01 10.59 -28.66
C ILE A 213 10.53 10.45 -28.62
N TRP A 214 11.16 11.27 -27.77
CA TRP A 214 12.62 11.37 -27.66
C TRP A 214 13.17 10.71 -26.39
N TRP A 215 12.30 10.29 -25.47
CA TRP A 215 12.70 9.69 -24.21
C TRP A 215 12.75 8.17 -24.29
N GLU A 216 13.74 7.59 -23.61
CA GLU A 216 13.90 6.14 -23.46
C GLU A 216 13.58 5.68 -22.05
N ASP A 217 13.94 6.49 -21.06
CA ASP A 217 13.75 6.17 -19.65
C ASP A 217 12.27 6.28 -19.26
N VAL A 218 11.70 5.20 -18.75
CA VAL A 218 10.30 5.13 -18.31
C VAL A 218 10.16 4.60 -16.88
N GLY A 219 11.25 4.64 -16.11
CA GLY A 219 11.33 4.19 -14.73
C GLY A 219 11.35 2.67 -14.55
N VAL A 220 11.31 2.25 -13.28
CA VAL A 220 11.43 0.85 -12.84
C VAL A 220 10.23 0.40 -11.99
N HIS A 221 9.78 -0.85 -12.17
CA HIS A 221 8.58 -1.37 -11.50
C HIS A 221 8.85 -1.88 -10.07
N GLN A 222 9.22 -1.00 -9.13
CA GLN A 222 9.53 -1.37 -7.73
C GLN A 222 8.49 -2.22 -7.03
N ASN A 223 7.19 -2.06 -7.32
CA ASN A 223 6.14 -2.77 -6.59
C ASN A 223 6.26 -4.29 -6.69
N LEU A 224 6.97 -4.82 -7.69
CA LEU A 224 7.25 -6.27 -7.77
C LEU A 224 8.11 -6.75 -6.60
N THR A 225 8.92 -5.87 -6.02
CA THR A 225 9.83 -6.17 -4.91
C THR A 225 9.21 -5.88 -3.54
N HIS A 226 7.95 -5.44 -3.47
CA HIS A 226 7.31 -5.15 -2.19
C HIS A 226 6.74 -6.42 -1.56
N ALA A 227 7.11 -6.68 -0.31
CA ALA A 227 6.59 -7.82 0.42
C ALA A 227 5.12 -7.62 0.81
N VAL A 228 4.40 -8.72 1.00
CA VAL A 228 2.97 -8.69 1.34
C VAL A 228 2.79 -8.38 2.82
N HIS A 229 2.53 -7.11 3.13
CA HIS A 229 2.35 -6.61 4.49
C HIS A 229 0.90 -6.15 4.76
N PRO A 230 -0.07 -7.05 4.96
CA PRO A 230 -1.45 -6.69 5.24
C PRO A 230 -1.61 -6.27 6.71
N ASP A 231 -2.09 -5.04 6.96
CA ASP A 231 -2.48 -4.58 8.30
C ASP A 231 -3.38 -5.64 8.99
N PRO A 232 -2.97 -6.19 10.15
CA PRO A 232 -3.61 -7.37 10.73
C PRO A 232 -5.08 -7.19 11.13
N ILE A 233 -5.57 -5.96 11.23
CA ILE A 233 -6.94 -5.64 11.66
C ILE A 233 -7.83 -5.36 10.44
N SER A 234 -7.36 -4.53 9.52
CA SER A 234 -8.15 -4.06 8.38
C SER A 234 -7.97 -4.91 7.12
N GLY A 235 -6.85 -5.63 7.02
CA GLY A 235 -6.38 -6.34 5.82
C GLY A 235 -5.88 -5.42 4.72
N ALA A 236 -5.74 -4.11 4.97
CA ALA A 236 -5.21 -3.16 3.99
C ALA A 236 -3.69 -3.32 3.87
N HIS A 237 -3.16 -3.24 2.66
CA HIS A 237 -1.72 -3.36 2.46
C HIS A 237 -0.95 -2.12 2.98
N CYS A 238 0.10 -2.36 3.75
CA CYS A 238 1.05 -1.35 4.22
C CYS A 238 2.05 -1.00 3.10
N TRP A 239 1.81 0.12 2.41
CA TRP A 239 2.59 0.50 1.23
C TRP A 239 3.98 1.07 1.50
N LEU A 240 4.25 1.58 2.71
CA LEU A 240 5.63 1.93 3.07
C LEU A 240 6.41 0.62 3.21
N GLN A 241 7.64 0.61 2.71
CA GLN A 241 8.46 -0.60 2.69
C GLN A 241 9.79 -0.33 3.37
N LYS A 242 10.37 -1.36 3.99
CA LYS A 242 11.76 -1.32 4.46
C LYS A 242 12.68 -1.68 3.29
N ALA A 243 13.56 -0.78 2.90
CA ALA A 243 14.73 -1.13 2.11
C ALA A 243 15.78 -1.69 3.08
N TYR A 244 16.09 -2.98 2.96
CA TYR A 244 17.07 -3.67 3.80
C TYR A 244 18.50 -3.32 3.42
N ASN A 245 18.71 -2.81 2.21
CA ASN A 245 19.97 -2.23 1.81
C ASN A 245 19.78 -1.29 0.62
N VAL A 246 20.34 -0.09 0.71
CA VAL A 246 20.49 0.85 -0.41
C VAL A 246 21.97 1.08 -0.63
N LYS A 247 22.47 0.75 -1.81
CA LYS A 247 23.89 0.92 -2.15
C LYS A 247 24.10 1.22 -3.62
N LYS A 248 25.29 1.67 -3.99
CA LYS A 248 25.69 1.80 -5.39
C LYS A 248 25.47 0.46 -6.11
N ALA A 249 24.98 0.53 -7.34
CA ALA A 249 24.75 -0.66 -8.16
C ALA A 249 26.02 -1.50 -8.28
N GLU A 250 25.85 -2.83 -8.26
CA GLU A 250 26.97 -3.78 -8.33
C GLU A 250 27.50 -3.93 -9.76
N PRO A 251 28.72 -4.46 -9.95
CA PRO A 251 29.19 -4.85 -11.28
C PRO A 251 28.21 -5.82 -11.94
N GLY A 252 27.63 -5.41 -13.07
CA GLY A 252 26.66 -6.20 -13.83
C GLY A 252 25.21 -5.75 -13.67
N ASP A 253 24.88 -4.93 -12.66
CA ASP A 253 23.57 -4.30 -12.54
C ASP A 253 23.31 -3.35 -13.72
N LYS A 254 22.11 -3.43 -14.28
CA LYS A 254 21.62 -2.53 -15.33
C LYS A 254 20.41 -1.76 -14.83
N HIS A 255 20.23 -0.56 -15.37
CA HIS A 255 19.03 0.24 -15.14
C HIS A 255 17.76 -0.55 -15.51
N GLY A 256 16.82 -0.65 -14.58
CA GLY A 256 15.57 -1.37 -14.80
C GLY A 256 15.59 -2.85 -14.43
N ASP A 257 16.73 -3.39 -13.99
CA ASP A 257 16.78 -4.73 -13.45
C ASP A 257 15.88 -4.86 -12.22
N VAL A 258 15.06 -5.90 -12.21
CA VAL A 258 14.25 -6.29 -11.06
C VAL A 258 14.42 -7.79 -10.85
N TRP A 259 14.64 -8.18 -9.60
CA TRP A 259 14.73 -9.58 -9.21
C TRP A 259 13.85 -9.82 -7.99
N VAL A 260 13.13 -10.94 -7.97
CA VAL A 260 12.17 -11.27 -6.92
C VAL A 260 12.19 -12.75 -6.59
N ASP A 261 11.92 -13.06 -5.33
CA ASP A 261 11.73 -14.40 -4.78
C ASP A 261 10.29 -14.52 -4.27
N THR A 262 9.49 -15.35 -4.96
CA THR A 262 8.07 -15.47 -4.62
C THR A 262 7.83 -16.35 -3.38
N ASN A 263 8.79 -17.21 -3.02
CA ASN A 263 8.73 -17.95 -1.76
C ASN A 263 8.85 -17.00 -0.57
N LYS A 264 9.80 -16.05 -0.62
CA LYS A 264 9.90 -15.00 0.40
C LYS A 264 8.66 -14.13 0.49
N SER A 265 7.98 -13.87 -0.63
CA SER A 265 6.69 -13.16 -0.62
C SER A 265 5.62 -13.93 0.17
N MET A 266 5.58 -15.25 0.03
CA MET A 266 4.65 -16.11 0.77
C MET A 266 5.05 -16.27 2.24
N GLU A 267 6.35 -16.31 2.55
CA GLU A 267 6.86 -16.28 3.92
C GLU A 267 6.46 -14.99 4.63
N ALA A 268 6.72 -13.83 4.03
CA ALA A 268 6.31 -12.54 4.58
C ALA A 268 4.79 -12.44 4.79
N TYR A 269 3.99 -12.96 3.85
CA TYR A 269 2.54 -13.04 4.03
C TYR A 269 2.17 -13.87 5.28
N ARG A 270 2.79 -15.03 5.48
CA ARG A 270 2.51 -15.91 6.63
C ARG A 270 2.92 -15.25 7.95
N GLU A 271 4.09 -14.61 8.01
CA GLU A 271 4.54 -13.84 9.19
C GLU A 271 3.49 -12.78 9.60
N TRP A 272 2.88 -12.10 8.62
CA TRP A 272 1.86 -11.09 8.91
C TRP A 272 0.49 -11.69 9.25
N VAL A 273 0.15 -12.85 8.69
CA VAL A 273 -1.05 -13.61 9.09
C VAL A 273 -0.97 -14.04 10.56
N GLU A 274 0.22 -14.38 11.06
CA GLU A 274 0.42 -14.72 12.47
C GLU A 274 0.11 -13.57 13.44
N LEU A 275 0.15 -12.32 12.96
CA LEU A 275 -0.24 -11.14 13.74
C LEU A 275 -1.77 -10.95 13.83
N THR A 276 -2.56 -11.73 13.10
CA THR A 276 -4.02 -11.58 13.02
C THR A 276 -4.73 -12.35 14.14
N ARG A 277 -5.98 -11.96 14.42
CA ARG A 277 -6.90 -12.70 15.29
C ARG A 277 -7.96 -13.37 14.44
N SER A 278 -8.05 -14.70 14.54
CA SER A 278 -9.02 -15.47 13.77
C SER A 278 -10.45 -15.13 14.22
N ALA A 279 -11.31 -14.80 13.25
CA ALA A 279 -12.74 -14.61 13.51
C ALA A 279 -13.43 -15.89 14.00
N VAL A 280 -12.86 -17.09 13.75
CA VAL A 280 -13.38 -18.35 14.30
C VAL A 280 -13.32 -18.36 15.83
N ASP A 281 -12.26 -17.79 16.41
CA ASP A 281 -12.02 -17.85 17.85
C ASP A 281 -12.51 -16.58 18.56
N HIS A 282 -12.49 -15.44 17.87
CA HIS A 282 -12.69 -14.13 18.47
C HIS A 282 -13.94 -13.39 18.00
N SER A 283 -14.70 -13.93 17.03
CA SER A 283 -15.94 -13.27 16.61
C SER A 283 -17.03 -13.43 17.67
N PRO A 284 -17.59 -12.32 18.19
CA PRO A 284 -18.64 -12.39 19.21
C PRO A 284 -19.99 -12.86 18.65
N ASP A 285 -20.17 -12.80 17.32
CA ASP A 285 -21.44 -13.08 16.64
C ASP A 285 -21.32 -14.14 15.54
N GLY A 286 -20.19 -14.84 15.45
CA GLY A 286 -19.92 -15.87 14.45
C GLY A 286 -19.80 -15.34 13.01
N THR A 287 -19.62 -14.04 12.83
CA THR A 287 -19.37 -13.44 11.52
C THR A 287 -17.86 -13.17 11.29
N ARG A 288 -17.46 -12.97 10.04
CA ARG A 288 -16.08 -12.70 9.63
C ARG A 288 -15.56 -11.32 10.04
N ARG A 289 -16.46 -10.35 10.27
CA ARG A 289 -16.13 -8.95 10.57
C ARG A 289 -17.37 -8.22 11.13
N PRO A 290 -17.23 -7.17 11.97
CA PRO A 290 -18.38 -6.40 12.42
C PRO A 290 -19.19 -5.82 11.24
N TYR A 291 -20.48 -6.18 11.16
CA TYR A 291 -21.31 -5.77 10.03
C TYR A 291 -21.54 -4.26 9.96
N TRP A 292 -21.49 -3.55 11.09
CA TRP A 292 -21.75 -2.10 11.13
C TRP A 292 -20.62 -1.27 10.52
N LEU A 293 -19.39 -1.82 10.45
CA LEU A 293 -18.26 -1.12 9.85
C LEU A 293 -18.49 -0.90 8.35
N LYS A 294 -18.25 0.34 7.89
CA LYS A 294 -18.41 0.70 6.48
C LYS A 294 -17.36 0.02 5.61
N ARG A 295 -17.76 -0.36 4.40
CA ARG A 295 -16.89 -0.96 3.39
C ARG A 295 -17.30 -0.49 1.99
N PRO A 296 -16.36 -0.09 1.12
CA PRO A 296 -16.62 0.06 -0.31
C PRO A 296 -17.11 -1.26 -0.89
N LEU A 297 -18.20 -1.25 -1.66
CA LEU A 297 -18.81 -2.46 -2.21
C LEU A 297 -19.16 -3.48 -1.10
N LYS A 298 -19.89 -3.02 -0.06
CA LYS A 298 -20.26 -3.84 1.09
C LYS A 298 -20.97 -5.13 0.64
N PRO A 299 -20.45 -6.32 1.00
CA PRO A 299 -21.08 -7.58 0.64
C PRO A 299 -22.49 -7.73 1.24
N VAL A 300 -23.29 -8.59 0.62
CA VAL A 300 -24.55 -9.09 1.18
C VAL A 300 -24.32 -9.78 2.53
N LYS A 301 -25.35 -9.79 3.39
CA LYS A 301 -25.20 -10.20 4.80
C LYS A 301 -24.71 -11.66 4.95
N ASN A 302 -25.15 -12.58 4.10
CA ASN A 302 -24.71 -13.98 4.12
C ASN A 302 -23.21 -14.17 3.81
N ALA A 303 -22.57 -13.24 3.09
CA ALA A 303 -21.13 -13.30 2.83
C ALA A 303 -20.27 -13.02 4.06
N TYR A 304 -20.89 -12.58 5.17
CA TYR A 304 -20.22 -12.40 6.46
C TYR A 304 -20.16 -13.70 7.27
N SER A 305 -20.92 -14.74 6.92
CA SER A 305 -20.88 -16.00 7.65
C SER A 305 -19.48 -16.63 7.57
N LEU A 306 -19.02 -17.17 8.70
CA LEU A 306 -17.85 -18.04 8.70
C LEU A 306 -18.12 -19.29 7.84
N PRO A 307 -17.09 -19.84 7.17
CA PRO A 307 -17.25 -21.09 6.44
C PRO A 307 -17.40 -22.26 7.44
N GLU A 308 -18.07 -23.34 7.03
CA GLU A 308 -18.18 -24.55 7.85
C GLU A 308 -16.81 -25.16 8.15
N GLU A 309 -15.91 -25.13 7.17
CA GLU A 309 -14.50 -25.52 7.30
C GLU A 309 -13.59 -24.28 7.12
N PRO A 310 -13.07 -23.70 8.20
CA PRO A 310 -12.13 -22.58 8.15
C PRO A 310 -10.82 -22.96 7.45
N PHE A 311 -10.38 -22.12 6.51
CA PHE A 311 -9.13 -22.33 5.78
C PHE A 311 -7.92 -22.37 6.74
N GLY A 312 -7.06 -23.40 6.60
CA GLY A 312 -5.84 -23.55 7.38
C GLY A 312 -6.02 -24.20 8.76
N ARG A 313 -7.15 -24.87 9.00
CA ARG A 313 -7.45 -25.64 10.21
C ARG A 313 -8.06 -26.98 9.86
#